data_AF-A0A059A9A2-F1
#
_entry.id   AF-A0A059A9A2-F1
#
_cell.length_a   1.000
_cell.length_b   1.000
_cell.length_c   1.000
_cell.angle_alpha   90.00
_cell.angle_beta   90.00
_cell.angle_gamma   90.00
#
_symmetry.space_group_name_H-M   'P 1'
#
loop_
_entity.id
_entity.type
_entity.pdbx_description
1 polymer ?
#
loop_
_entity_poly.entity_id
_entity_poly.type
_entity_poly.pdbx_seq_one_letter_code
_entity_poly.pdbx_strand_id
1 'polypeptide(L)'
;MGKLSKGSRKGKKAWRANISTEDIHDFFEKSTKDALSGGSLAAVPSESLFVVDKSRDLSVKRKIEKQREKVLRTDSVLQKNPFVQAVPSSVSNKSRKKRKEVVNTAGQGDNEDASVSASGMVDLWTGEFDGKLKKKSKPSVIPAVEVEPSGCSFNPSFESHQDSLACAVADEMQKVYKHELGPEPVPLTVQGEVIAEEDMYFLEADDGGDDDSGLENLDGDENKATENR
;
A
#
# COMPACT_ATOMS: atom_id res chain seq x y z
N MET A 1 63.95 42.88 -45.76
CA MET A 1 63.81 41.58 -45.05
C MET A 1 62.52 41.60 -44.22
N GLY A 2 61.38 41.21 -44.80
CA GLY A 2 60.09 41.17 -44.08
C GLY A 2 59.79 39.77 -43.57
N LYS A 3 59.62 39.59 -42.26
CA LYS A 3 59.25 38.30 -41.66
C LYS A 3 57.78 38.01 -41.95
N LEU A 4 57.49 36.90 -42.65
CA LEU A 4 56.12 36.41 -42.86
C LEU A 4 55.49 36.02 -41.52
N SER A 5 54.22 36.38 -41.33
CA SER A 5 53.47 36.04 -40.12
C SER A 5 53.32 34.53 -39.99
N LYS A 6 53.57 33.99 -38.79
CA LYS A 6 53.41 32.56 -38.53
C LYS A 6 51.92 32.23 -38.56
N GLY A 7 51.48 31.52 -39.61
CA GLY A 7 50.13 30.97 -39.68
C GLY A 7 49.82 30.08 -38.48
N SER A 8 48.55 30.07 -38.06
CA SER A 8 48.06 29.31 -36.91
C SER A 8 48.50 27.85 -36.97
N ARG A 9 49.20 27.40 -35.91
CA ARG A 9 49.77 26.04 -35.80
C ARG A 9 48.73 24.94 -35.58
N LYS A 10 47.45 25.28 -35.48
CA LYS A 10 46.37 24.28 -35.33
C LYS A 10 45.84 23.90 -36.70
N GLY A 11 46.27 22.75 -37.21
CA GLY A 11 45.71 22.16 -38.42
C GLY A 11 44.24 21.73 -38.25
N LYS A 12 43.56 21.45 -39.36
CA LYS A 12 42.12 21.08 -39.39
C LYS A 12 41.74 19.95 -38.42
N LYS A 13 42.64 19.01 -38.16
CA LYS A 13 42.43 17.89 -37.21
C LYS A 13 42.29 18.36 -35.77
N ALA A 14 43.05 19.37 -35.35
CA ALA A 14 42.95 19.96 -34.02
C ALA A 14 41.65 20.78 -33.84
N TRP A 15 41.09 21.30 -34.94
CA TRP A 15 39.80 21.99 -34.91
C TRP A 15 38.64 21.02 -34.74
N ARG A 16 38.67 19.86 -35.43
CA ARG A 16 37.65 18.81 -35.27
C ARG A 16 37.52 18.28 -33.83
N ALA A 17 38.62 18.23 -33.08
CA ALA A 17 38.61 17.80 -31.68
C ALA A 17 38.02 18.84 -30.71
N ASN A 18 37.93 20.12 -31.11
CA ASN A 18 37.30 21.17 -30.29
C ASN A 18 35.86 21.48 -30.73
N ILE A 19 35.32 20.75 -31.71
CA ILE A 19 33.90 20.83 -32.06
C ILE A 19 33.21 19.81 -31.17
N SER A 20 32.35 20.29 -30.27
CA SER A 20 31.57 19.38 -29.43
C SER A 20 30.61 18.57 -30.30
N THR A 21 30.60 17.25 -30.07
CA THR A 21 29.60 16.33 -30.61
C THR A 21 28.57 15.95 -29.55
N GLU A 22 28.60 16.59 -28.39
CA GLU A 22 27.75 16.26 -27.23
C GLU A 22 26.29 16.52 -27.56
N ASP A 23 25.95 17.60 -28.27
CA ASP A 23 24.57 17.90 -28.67
C ASP A 23 23.93 16.78 -29.51
N ILE A 24 24.73 16.12 -30.35
CA ILE A 24 24.28 15.00 -31.18
C ILE A 24 24.04 13.78 -30.30
N HIS A 25 24.95 13.51 -29.37
CA HIS A 25 24.83 12.39 -28.43
C HIS A 25 23.62 12.57 -27.50
N ASP A 26 23.46 13.76 -26.95
CA ASP A 26 22.33 14.15 -26.11
C ASP A 26 21.00 14.00 -26.83
N PHE A 27 20.94 14.36 -28.12
CA PHE A 27 19.74 14.15 -28.92
C PHE A 27 19.39 12.67 -29.05
N PHE A 28 20.37 11.81 -29.34
CA PHE A 28 20.13 10.36 -29.43
C PHE A 28 19.71 9.78 -28.08
N GLU A 29 20.40 10.12 -27.00
CA GLU A 29 20.03 9.68 -25.66
C GLU A 29 18.61 10.11 -25.27
N LYS A 30 18.26 11.37 -25.54
CA LYS A 30 16.91 11.89 -25.28
C LYS A 30 15.90 11.15 -26.12
N SER A 31 16.17 10.92 -27.41
CA SER A 31 15.26 10.17 -28.30
C SER A 31 15.04 8.73 -27.82
N THR A 32 16.07 8.06 -27.32
CA THR A 32 15.95 6.69 -26.78
C THR A 32 15.16 6.68 -25.47
N LYS A 33 15.44 7.62 -24.55
CA LYS A 33 14.70 7.76 -23.29
C LYS A 33 13.23 8.09 -23.55
N ASP A 34 12.97 8.95 -24.53
CA ASP A 34 11.65 9.36 -24.93
C ASP A 34 10.84 8.21 -25.52
N ALA A 35 11.44 7.42 -26.42
CA ALA A 35 10.81 6.21 -26.97
C ALA A 35 10.47 5.18 -25.88
N LEU A 36 11.32 5.03 -24.86
CA LEU A 36 11.05 4.15 -23.70
C LEU A 36 9.96 4.71 -22.78
N SER A 37 9.85 6.02 -22.65
CA SER A 37 8.90 6.70 -21.77
C SER A 37 7.54 6.98 -22.41
N GLY A 38 7.31 6.53 -23.66
CA GLY A 38 6.04 6.71 -24.37
C GLY A 38 5.94 7.94 -25.27
N GLY A 39 7.07 8.59 -25.58
CA GLY A 39 7.18 9.70 -26.53
C GLY A 39 7.18 11.11 -25.89
N SER A 40 7.53 12.10 -26.72
CA SER A 40 7.87 13.44 -26.24
C SER A 40 6.66 14.20 -25.74
N LEU A 41 6.68 14.55 -24.45
CA LEU A 41 5.69 15.42 -23.84
C LEU A 41 5.60 16.80 -24.53
N ALA A 42 6.65 17.24 -25.23
CA ALA A 42 6.65 18.49 -25.99
C ALA A 42 5.83 18.40 -27.30
N ALA A 43 5.65 17.19 -27.84
CA ALA A 43 4.86 16.95 -29.05
C ALA A 43 3.36 16.76 -28.75
N VAL A 44 3.02 16.34 -27.52
CA VAL A 44 1.64 16.13 -27.09
C VAL A 44 0.97 17.47 -26.75
N PRO A 45 -0.25 17.75 -27.23
CA PRO A 45 -0.96 18.97 -26.86
C PRO A 45 -1.21 19.04 -25.35
N SER A 46 -1.06 20.24 -24.79
CA SER A 46 -1.20 20.45 -23.34
C SER A 46 -2.54 19.97 -22.77
N GLU A 47 -3.64 20.08 -23.54
CA GLU A 47 -4.98 19.61 -23.15
C GLU A 47 -5.07 18.09 -22.95
N SER A 48 -4.18 17.31 -23.57
CA SER A 48 -4.10 15.85 -23.37
C SER A 48 -3.23 15.46 -22.18
N LEU A 49 -2.35 16.35 -21.71
CA LEU A 49 -1.44 16.07 -20.60
C LEU A 49 -2.16 16.10 -19.24
N PHE A 50 -3.24 16.86 -19.14
CA PHE A 50 -3.98 17.02 -17.90
C PHE A 50 -5.48 17.00 -18.12
N VAL A 51 -6.18 16.30 -17.23
CA VAL A 51 -7.64 16.34 -17.14
C VAL A 51 -8.00 17.28 -15.99
N VAL A 52 -8.62 18.42 -16.31
CA VAL A 52 -9.19 19.29 -15.29
C VAL A 52 -10.57 18.75 -14.92
N ASP A 53 -10.60 17.89 -13.91
CA ASP A 53 -11.88 17.45 -13.35
C ASP A 53 -12.54 18.61 -12.59
N LYS A 54 -13.66 19.10 -13.13
CA LYS A 54 -14.50 20.13 -12.52
C LYS A 54 -15.62 19.53 -11.68
N SER A 55 -15.73 18.21 -11.62
CA SER A 55 -16.71 17.54 -10.80
C SER A 55 -16.48 17.87 -9.33
N ARG A 56 -17.57 18.16 -8.61
CA ARG A 56 -17.54 18.40 -7.17
C ARG A 56 -18.02 17.13 -6.50
N ASP A 57 -17.11 16.29 -6.05
CA ASP A 57 -17.47 15.14 -5.26
C ASP A 57 -18.00 15.58 -3.88
N LEU A 58 -19.32 15.54 -3.74
CA LEU A 58 -20.03 15.92 -2.51
C LEU A 58 -19.71 14.96 -1.36
N SER A 59 -19.34 13.70 -1.65
CA SER A 59 -19.04 12.69 -0.64
C SER A 59 -17.69 12.97 0.04
N VAL A 60 -16.67 13.33 -0.75
CA VAL A 60 -15.35 13.73 -0.27
C VAL A 60 -15.44 15.05 0.48
N LYS A 61 -16.23 16.02 -0.01
CA LYS A 61 -16.48 17.27 0.71
C LYS A 61 -17.08 17.04 2.11
N ARG A 62 -18.12 16.21 2.20
CA ARG A 62 -18.73 15.84 3.50
C ARG A 62 -17.73 15.13 4.41
N LYS A 63 -16.85 14.28 3.88
CA LYS A 63 -15.79 13.62 4.68
C LYS A 63 -14.78 14.65 5.20
N ILE A 64 -14.32 15.58 4.36
CA ILE A 64 -13.37 16.62 4.77
C ILE A 64 -13.99 17.55 5.80
N GLU A 65 -15.24 17.98 5.61
CA GLU A 65 -15.98 18.82 6.56
C GLU A 65 -16.13 18.13 7.92
N LYS A 66 -16.55 16.86 7.95
CA LYS A 66 -16.60 16.05 9.18
C LYS A 66 -15.25 15.90 9.88
N GLN A 67 -14.14 15.86 9.13
CA GLN A 67 -12.80 15.79 9.72
C GLN A 67 -12.31 17.16 10.22
N ARG A 68 -12.76 18.26 9.61
CA ARG A 68 -12.48 19.63 10.05
C ARG A 68 -13.29 20.03 11.28
N GLU A 69 -14.51 19.51 11.41
CA GLU A 69 -15.34 19.69 12.61
C GLU A 69 -14.76 18.96 13.83
N LYS A 70 -14.04 17.86 13.61
CA LYS A 70 -13.34 17.15 14.69
C LYS A 70 -12.15 17.97 15.15
N VAL A 71 -12.15 18.33 16.43
CA VAL A 71 -11.00 18.97 17.10
C VAL A 71 -9.79 18.04 16.98
N LEU A 72 -8.63 18.61 16.63
CA LEU A 72 -7.38 17.85 16.52
C LEU A 72 -7.08 17.14 17.84
N ARG A 73 -6.44 15.97 17.81
CA ARG A 73 -6.14 15.21 19.04
C ARG A 73 -5.34 16.04 20.06
N THR A 74 -4.38 16.83 19.60
CA THR A 74 -3.59 17.73 20.46
C THR A 74 -4.49 18.74 21.17
N ASP A 75 -5.43 19.32 20.44
CA ASP A 75 -6.31 20.36 20.95
C ASP A 75 -7.39 19.77 21.86
N SER A 76 -7.86 18.55 21.54
CA SER A 76 -8.80 17.79 22.36
C SER A 76 -8.21 17.42 23.72
N VAL A 77 -6.91 17.08 23.79
CA VAL A 77 -6.22 16.82 25.06
C VAL A 77 -6.06 18.09 25.91
N LEU A 78 -6.03 19.27 25.29
CA LEU A 78 -5.97 20.56 25.98
C LEU A 78 -7.34 21.11 26.37
N GLN A 79 -8.44 20.51 25.90
CA GLN A 79 -9.79 20.88 26.34
C GLN A 79 -9.98 20.52 27.81
N LYS A 80 -10.62 21.43 28.57
CA LYS A 80 -10.87 21.24 30.00
C LYS A 80 -11.82 20.07 30.21
N ASN A 81 -11.41 19.09 31.01
CA ASN A 81 -12.27 17.96 31.36
C ASN A 81 -13.39 18.44 32.31
N PRO A 82 -14.67 18.37 31.93
CA PRO A 82 -15.78 18.84 32.78
C PRO A 82 -15.95 18.00 34.05
N PHE A 83 -15.41 16.78 34.10
CA PHE A 83 -15.50 15.88 35.24
C PHE A 83 -14.41 16.10 36.30
N VAL A 84 -13.41 16.95 36.00
CA VAL A 84 -12.33 17.26 36.94
C VAL A 84 -12.49 18.70 37.40
N GLN A 85 -12.83 18.88 38.68
CA GLN A 85 -12.87 20.20 39.30
C GLN A 85 -11.46 20.79 39.33
N ALA A 86 -11.33 22.07 38.97
CA ALA A 86 -10.05 22.76 39.00
C ALA A 86 -9.52 22.79 40.44
N VAL A 87 -8.36 22.18 40.66
CA VAL A 87 -7.70 22.22 41.97
C VAL A 87 -7.30 23.68 42.24
N PRO A 88 -7.75 24.29 43.34
CA PRO A 88 -7.33 25.65 43.69
C PRO A 88 -5.82 25.65 43.89
N SER A 89 -5.09 26.36 43.03
CA SER A 89 -3.65 26.50 43.16
C SER A 89 -3.35 27.16 44.50
N SER A 90 -2.62 26.48 45.37
CA SER A 90 -2.23 26.95 46.72
C SER A 90 -1.16 28.05 46.70
N VAL A 91 -1.19 28.93 45.69
CA VAL A 91 -0.44 30.17 45.76
C VAL A 91 -1.21 31.11 46.70
N SER A 92 -0.76 31.12 47.96
CA SER A 92 -1.13 32.16 48.92
C SER A 92 -1.04 33.51 48.21
N ASN A 93 -2.10 34.31 48.27
CA ASN A 93 -2.11 35.70 47.82
C ASN A 93 -0.84 36.44 48.27
N LYS A 94 0.15 36.58 47.39
CA LYS A 94 1.26 37.51 47.59
C LYS A 94 1.30 38.48 46.42
N SER A 95 0.81 39.68 46.75
CA SER A 95 1.05 40.97 46.12
C SER A 95 0.81 41.07 44.62
N ARG A 96 -0.28 41.76 44.26
CA ARG A 96 -0.30 42.58 43.05
C ARG A 96 0.84 43.60 43.12
N LYS A 97 1.94 43.38 42.41
CA LYS A 97 2.84 44.46 41.98
C LYS A 97 3.17 44.28 40.50
N LYS A 98 2.96 45.36 39.74
CA LYS A 98 2.99 45.39 38.27
C LYS A 98 4.38 45.02 37.69
N ARG A 99 4.30 44.23 36.61
CA ARG A 99 5.07 44.25 35.33
C ARG A 99 6.61 44.38 35.39
N LYS A 100 7.29 43.42 34.75
CA LYS A 100 7.99 43.64 33.45
C LYS A 100 8.45 42.32 32.83
N GLU A 101 8.27 42.27 31.51
CA GLU A 101 8.74 41.33 30.49
C GLU A 101 10.27 41.27 30.42
N VAL A 102 10.88 40.07 30.35
CA VAL A 102 12.15 39.76 29.64
C VAL A 102 12.28 38.24 29.36
N VAL A 103 12.29 37.90 28.07
CA VAL A 103 13.10 36.94 27.29
C VAL A 103 13.90 35.79 27.95
N ASN A 104 13.69 34.61 27.36
CA ASN A 104 14.50 33.38 27.17
C ASN A 104 15.99 33.33 27.57
N THR A 105 16.42 32.17 28.08
CA THR A 105 17.68 31.47 27.68
C THR A 105 17.62 29.97 27.96
N ALA A 106 18.27 29.21 27.08
CA ALA A 106 18.36 27.75 26.99
C ALA A 106 19.53 27.12 27.78
N GLY A 107 19.57 25.77 27.76
CA GLY A 107 20.70 24.90 28.15
C GLY A 107 20.65 24.49 29.62
N GLN A 108 21.10 23.33 30.11
CA GLN A 108 21.87 22.16 29.68
C GLN A 108 21.73 21.20 30.90
N GLY A 109 21.84 19.87 30.89
CA GLY A 109 22.70 19.02 30.12
C GLY A 109 22.66 17.60 30.70
N ASP A 110 23.50 16.80 30.06
CA ASP A 110 23.68 15.36 30.11
C ASP A 110 24.19 14.86 31.48
N ASN A 111 23.98 13.58 31.76
CA ASN A 111 25.06 12.73 32.27
C ASN A 111 24.80 11.25 31.95
N GLU A 112 25.83 10.68 31.36
CA GLU A 112 26.04 9.30 30.98
C GLU A 112 26.17 8.41 32.22
N ASP A 113 25.75 7.16 32.13
CA ASP A 113 26.45 6.08 32.82
C ASP A 113 26.43 4.81 31.98
N ALA A 114 27.65 4.44 31.61
CA ALA A 114 27.98 3.30 30.79
C ALA A 114 27.72 1.99 31.56
N SER A 115 26.70 1.25 31.15
CA SER A 115 26.69 -0.21 31.31
C SER A 115 26.92 -0.83 29.94
N VAL A 116 28.20 -1.03 29.59
CA VAL A 116 28.58 -1.91 28.48
C VAL A 116 28.26 -3.33 28.91
N SER A 117 26.98 -3.68 28.84
CA SER A 117 26.54 -5.07 28.85
C SER A 117 27.23 -5.72 27.67
N ALA A 118 28.06 -6.73 27.94
CA ALA A 118 28.62 -7.60 26.94
C ALA A 118 27.48 -8.22 26.13
N SER A 119 27.09 -7.53 25.07
CA SER A 119 26.17 -8.02 24.05
C SER A 119 26.92 -9.13 23.35
N GLY A 120 26.77 -10.35 23.87
CA GLY A 120 27.18 -11.55 23.16
C GLY A 120 26.57 -11.46 21.77
N MET A 121 27.41 -11.20 20.78
CA MET A 121 27.04 -11.33 19.38
C MET A 121 26.79 -12.82 19.17
N VAL A 122 25.57 -13.24 19.45
CA VAL A 122 25.10 -14.56 19.04
C VAL A 122 25.02 -14.49 17.53
N ASP A 123 25.87 -15.26 16.88
CA ASP A 123 25.86 -15.43 15.43
C ASP A 123 24.52 -16.03 15.04
N LEU A 124 23.64 -15.17 14.51
CA LEU A 124 22.29 -15.52 14.09
C LEU A 124 22.30 -16.47 12.88
N TRP A 125 23.46 -16.69 12.26
CA TRP A 125 23.59 -17.38 10.98
C TRP A 125 24.48 -18.62 11.02
N THR A 126 25.34 -18.80 12.03
CA THR A 126 26.13 -20.02 12.18
C THR A 126 25.32 -21.09 12.92
N GLY A 127 24.61 -21.90 12.13
CA GLY A 127 23.67 -22.90 12.60
C GLY A 127 24.31 -24.15 13.17
N GLU A 128 24.67 -24.11 14.45
CA GLU A 128 24.79 -25.34 15.25
C GLU A 128 24.11 -25.11 16.60
N PHE A 129 22.79 -25.36 16.60
CA PHE A 129 21.98 -25.35 17.81
C PHE A 129 21.76 -26.80 18.23
N ASP A 130 22.69 -27.36 19.01
CA ASP A 130 22.58 -28.70 19.63
C ASP A 130 21.49 -28.78 20.72
N GLY A 131 20.60 -27.80 20.78
CA GLY A 131 19.37 -27.86 21.56
C GLY A 131 18.25 -28.47 20.72
N LYS A 132 17.66 -29.58 21.18
CA LYS A 132 16.40 -30.15 20.65
C LYS A 132 15.22 -29.18 20.89
N LEU A 133 15.23 -28.00 20.30
CA LEU A 133 14.10 -27.09 20.27
C LEU A 133 13.26 -27.44 19.04
N LYS A 134 12.11 -28.06 19.28
CA LYS A 134 11.08 -28.27 18.27
C LYS A 134 10.68 -26.89 17.70
N LYS A 135 11.21 -26.54 16.53
CA LYS A 135 10.81 -25.34 15.79
C LYS A 135 9.32 -25.44 15.47
N LYS A 136 8.49 -24.68 16.17
CA LYS A 136 7.07 -24.52 15.82
C LYS A 136 6.99 -23.42 14.76
N SER A 137 6.66 -23.78 13.53
CA SER A 137 6.36 -22.81 12.48
C SER A 137 5.08 -22.07 12.84
N LYS A 138 5.14 -20.74 12.88
CA LYS A 138 3.96 -19.89 12.97
C LYS A 138 3.50 -19.63 11.53
N PRO A 139 2.20 -19.76 11.19
CA PRO A 139 1.72 -19.42 9.86
C PRO A 139 1.91 -17.92 9.64
N SER A 140 2.65 -17.53 8.61
CA SER A 140 2.75 -16.14 8.19
C SER A 140 1.50 -15.74 7.40
N VAL A 141 1.02 -14.52 7.63
CA VAL A 141 -0.10 -13.94 6.86
C VAL A 141 0.28 -13.71 5.39
N ILE A 142 1.57 -13.48 5.13
CA ILE A 142 2.11 -13.28 3.79
C ILE A 142 2.49 -14.66 3.24
N PRO A 143 1.95 -15.07 2.07
CA PRO A 143 2.38 -16.30 1.43
C PRO A 143 3.86 -16.21 1.06
N ALA A 144 4.55 -17.34 1.07
CA ALA A 144 5.93 -17.38 0.61
C ALA A 144 6.01 -16.85 -0.84
N VAL A 145 7.05 -16.07 -1.12
CA VAL A 145 7.36 -15.65 -2.49
C VAL A 145 7.56 -16.89 -3.34
N GLU A 146 6.83 -16.98 -4.44
CA GLU A 146 6.94 -18.09 -5.39
C GLU A 146 8.32 -18.03 -6.05
N VAL A 147 9.08 -19.12 -5.92
CA VAL A 147 10.38 -19.26 -6.55
C VAL A 147 10.15 -19.78 -7.96
N GLU A 148 10.62 -19.04 -8.96
CA GLU A 148 10.52 -19.45 -10.36
C GLU A 148 11.22 -20.81 -10.60
N PRO A 149 10.69 -21.67 -11.50
CA PRO A 149 11.32 -22.93 -11.81
C PRO A 149 12.67 -22.71 -12.51
N SER A 150 13.61 -23.64 -12.32
CA SER A 150 14.98 -23.56 -12.88
C SER A 150 15.04 -23.45 -14.41
N GLY A 151 13.96 -23.88 -15.08
CA GLY A 151 13.76 -23.76 -16.53
C GLY A 151 13.59 -22.33 -17.05
N CYS A 152 13.35 -21.34 -16.18
CA CYS A 152 13.16 -19.93 -16.56
C CYS A 152 14.46 -19.10 -16.55
N SER A 153 15.59 -19.70 -16.18
CA SER A 153 16.89 -19.01 -16.26
C SER A 153 17.32 -18.73 -17.71
N PHE A 154 18.24 -17.80 -17.94
CA PHE A 154 18.70 -17.40 -19.29
C PHE A 154 19.37 -18.56 -20.07
N ASN A 155 19.92 -19.55 -19.38
CA ASN A 155 20.54 -20.74 -19.97
C ASN A 155 20.13 -22.00 -19.17
N PRO A 156 18.88 -22.44 -19.29
CA PRO A 156 18.35 -23.57 -18.53
C PRO A 156 18.89 -24.89 -19.09
N SER A 157 18.90 -25.94 -18.27
CA SER A 157 19.10 -27.28 -18.82
C SER A 157 17.91 -27.64 -19.72
N PHE A 158 18.15 -28.43 -20.78
CA PHE A 158 17.11 -28.79 -21.73
C PHE A 158 15.86 -29.38 -21.04
N GLU A 159 16.08 -30.29 -20.08
CA GLU A 159 15.02 -30.92 -19.29
C GLU A 159 14.21 -29.89 -18.50
N SER A 160 14.88 -28.99 -17.77
CA SER A 160 14.18 -27.96 -16.97
C SER A 160 13.35 -27.00 -17.82
N HIS A 161 13.81 -26.67 -19.03
CA HIS A 161 13.05 -25.84 -19.96
C HIS A 161 11.81 -26.57 -20.48
N GLN A 162 11.92 -27.87 -20.82
CA GLN A 162 10.76 -28.68 -21.22
C GLN A 162 9.74 -28.79 -20.09
N ASP A 163 10.20 -29.01 -18.85
CA ASP A 163 9.31 -29.07 -17.68
C ASP A 163 8.56 -27.75 -17.48
N SER A 164 9.27 -26.61 -17.61
CA SER A 164 8.63 -25.29 -17.53
C SER A 164 7.57 -25.07 -18.61
N LEU A 165 7.85 -25.51 -19.84
CA LEU A 165 6.88 -25.46 -20.94
C LEU A 165 5.68 -26.39 -20.66
N ALA A 166 5.93 -27.59 -20.15
CA ALA A 166 4.89 -28.55 -19.81
C ALA A 166 3.96 -28.01 -18.71
N CYS A 167 4.52 -27.36 -17.68
CA CYS A 167 3.74 -26.66 -16.65
C CYS A 167 2.85 -25.57 -17.26
N ALA A 168 3.42 -24.70 -18.11
CA ALA A 168 2.66 -23.64 -18.76
C ALA A 168 1.51 -24.19 -19.63
N VAL A 169 1.76 -25.28 -20.38
CA VAL A 169 0.72 -25.96 -21.17
C VAL A 169 -0.36 -26.56 -20.28
N ALA A 170 0.03 -27.18 -19.15
CA ALA A 170 -0.92 -27.75 -18.21
C ALA A 170 -1.86 -26.68 -17.62
N ASP A 171 -1.35 -25.50 -17.27
CA ASP A 171 -2.15 -24.39 -16.74
C ASP A 171 -3.13 -23.83 -17.77
N GLU A 172 -2.71 -23.69 -19.03
CA GLU A 172 -3.58 -23.33 -20.15
C GLU A 172 -4.70 -24.36 -20.33
N MET A 173 -4.37 -25.66 -20.32
CA MET A 173 -5.37 -26.74 -20.41
C MET A 173 -6.34 -26.75 -19.23
N GLN A 174 -5.87 -26.47 -18.01
CA GLN A 174 -6.75 -26.33 -16.86
C GLN A 174 -7.72 -25.16 -17.01
N LYS A 175 -7.28 -24.02 -17.57
CA LYS A 175 -8.18 -22.89 -17.85
C LYS A 175 -9.24 -23.27 -18.88
N VAL A 176 -8.85 -23.97 -19.94
CA VAL A 176 -9.77 -24.48 -20.97
C VAL A 176 -10.80 -25.43 -20.33
N TYR A 177 -10.37 -26.42 -19.55
CA TYR A 177 -11.29 -27.35 -18.89
C TYR A 177 -12.22 -26.65 -17.90
N LYS A 178 -11.74 -25.65 -17.15
CA LYS A 178 -12.59 -24.86 -16.24
C LYS A 178 -13.65 -24.07 -16.99
N HIS A 179 -13.32 -23.56 -18.17
CA HIS A 179 -14.28 -22.84 -19.01
C HIS A 179 -15.30 -23.79 -19.67
N GLU A 180 -14.86 -24.96 -20.13
CA GLU A 180 -15.72 -25.92 -20.82
C GLU A 180 -16.65 -26.72 -19.89
N LEU A 181 -16.18 -27.08 -18.69
CA LEU A 181 -16.95 -27.85 -17.70
C LEU A 181 -17.57 -26.98 -16.61
N GLY A 182 -17.16 -25.72 -16.50
CA GLY A 182 -17.66 -24.81 -15.46
C GLY A 182 -19.08 -24.35 -15.75
N PRO A 183 -19.89 -24.06 -14.70
CA PRO A 183 -21.17 -23.41 -14.89
C PRO A 183 -20.95 -22.02 -15.52
N GLU A 184 -21.83 -21.62 -16.43
CA GLU A 184 -21.82 -20.29 -17.03
C GLU A 184 -21.86 -19.24 -15.90
N PRO A 185 -20.95 -18.24 -15.90
CA PRO A 185 -20.93 -17.24 -14.85
C PRO A 185 -22.24 -16.46 -14.86
N VAL A 186 -22.90 -16.40 -13.69
CA VAL A 186 -24.13 -15.61 -13.52
C VAL A 186 -23.85 -14.16 -13.93
N PRO A 187 -24.69 -13.56 -14.79
CA PRO A 187 -24.49 -12.17 -15.22
C PRO A 187 -24.42 -11.23 -14.01
N LEU A 188 -23.37 -10.40 -13.96
CA LEU A 188 -23.08 -9.46 -12.87
C LEU A 188 -24.21 -8.46 -12.61
N THR A 189 -25.02 -8.17 -13.63
CA THR A 189 -26.23 -7.38 -13.50
C THR A 189 -27.33 -8.05 -14.31
N VAL A 190 -28.22 -8.77 -13.61
CA VAL A 190 -29.58 -8.96 -14.11
C VAL A 190 -30.22 -7.57 -14.07
N GLN A 191 -30.58 -7.00 -15.23
CA GLN A 191 -31.43 -5.81 -15.22
C GLN A 191 -32.73 -6.25 -14.57
N GLY A 192 -32.95 -5.86 -13.32
CA GLY A 192 -34.22 -6.08 -12.65
C GLY A 192 -35.29 -5.42 -13.50
N GLU A 193 -36.16 -6.23 -14.09
CA GLU A 193 -37.43 -5.73 -14.60
C GLU A 193 -38.12 -5.00 -13.45
N VAL A 194 -38.61 -3.79 -13.72
CA VAL A 194 -39.28 -2.97 -12.71
C VAL A 194 -40.50 -3.77 -12.25
N ILE A 195 -40.43 -4.35 -11.06
CA ILE A 195 -41.54 -5.08 -10.45
C ILE A 195 -42.70 -4.07 -10.41
N ALA A 196 -43.80 -4.41 -11.11
CA ALA A 196 -44.98 -3.56 -11.12
C ALA A 196 -45.46 -3.37 -9.67
N GLU A 197 -45.98 -2.18 -9.36
CA GLU A 197 -46.37 -1.79 -8.00
C GLU A 197 -47.32 -2.82 -7.35
N GLU A 198 -48.09 -3.55 -8.15
CA GLU A 198 -49.01 -4.62 -7.76
C GLU A 198 -48.31 -5.90 -7.24
N ASP A 199 -47.16 -6.27 -7.78
CA ASP A 199 -46.40 -7.46 -7.37
C ASP A 199 -45.56 -7.21 -6.12
N MET A 200 -45.21 -5.93 -5.88
CA MET A 200 -44.51 -5.50 -4.67
C MET A 200 -45.36 -5.72 -3.40
N TYR A 201 -46.69 -5.63 -3.53
CA TYR A 201 -47.64 -5.93 -2.46
C TYR A 201 -47.74 -7.41 -2.09
N PHE A 202 -47.39 -8.33 -3.00
CA PHE A 202 -47.35 -9.77 -2.69
C PHE A 202 -46.12 -10.17 -1.87
N LEU A 203 -45.00 -9.47 -2.02
CA LEU A 203 -43.77 -9.72 -1.26
C LEU A 203 -43.83 -9.15 0.16
N GLU A 204 -44.53 -8.03 0.37
CA GLU A 204 -44.62 -7.36 1.68
C GLU A 204 -45.59 -8.06 2.65
N ALA A 205 -46.44 -8.96 2.16
CA ALA A 205 -47.46 -9.65 2.96
C ALA A 205 -46.95 -10.89 3.73
N ASP A 206 -45.76 -11.42 3.39
CA ASP A 206 -45.21 -12.65 4.00
C ASP A 206 -44.18 -12.39 5.12
N ASP A 207 -43.82 -11.14 5.40
CA ASP A 207 -42.89 -10.75 6.49
C ASP A 207 -43.62 -10.47 7.83
N GLY A 208 -44.91 -10.81 7.91
CA GLY A 208 -45.76 -10.65 9.10
C GLY A 208 -45.88 -11.94 9.91
N GLY A 209 -44.76 -12.48 10.43
CA GLY A 209 -44.70 -13.76 11.15
C GLY A 209 -44.29 -13.65 12.62
N ASP A 210 -45.22 -13.15 13.45
CA ASP A 210 -45.52 -13.52 14.85
C ASP A 210 -44.36 -13.85 15.84
N ASP A 211 -44.02 -12.89 16.69
CA ASP A 211 -43.38 -13.10 18.00
C ASP A 211 -44.45 -12.93 19.09
N ASP A 212 -44.96 -14.04 19.65
CA ASP A 212 -45.12 -14.28 21.10
C ASP A 212 -45.89 -15.58 21.39
N SER A 213 -45.27 -16.51 22.11
CA SER A 213 -45.81 -17.22 23.29
C SER A 213 -45.18 -18.60 23.50
N GLY A 214 -44.64 -18.79 24.71
CA GLY A 214 -43.71 -19.86 25.04
C GLY A 214 -44.28 -21.28 25.11
N LEU A 215 -43.33 -22.23 25.05
CA LEU A 215 -43.51 -23.57 25.56
C LEU A 215 -42.21 -24.05 26.24
N GLU A 216 -42.25 -23.94 27.57
CA GLU A 216 -41.72 -24.86 28.56
C GLU A 216 -40.86 -26.06 28.12
N ASN A 217 -39.69 -26.15 28.77
CA ASN A 217 -38.83 -27.32 28.87
C ASN A 217 -39.64 -28.61 29.17
N LEU A 218 -39.39 -29.68 28.41
CA LEU A 218 -39.65 -31.05 28.83
C LEU A 218 -38.50 -31.95 28.35
N ASP A 219 -37.77 -32.46 29.34
CA ASP A 219 -36.80 -33.54 29.23
C ASP A 219 -37.39 -34.78 28.54
N GLY A 220 -36.55 -35.47 27.77
CA GLY A 220 -36.90 -36.73 27.11
C GLY A 220 -35.72 -37.37 26.39
N ASP A 221 -34.76 -37.88 27.15
CA ASP A 221 -33.86 -38.95 26.71
C ASP A 221 -34.67 -40.18 26.36
N GLU A 222 -34.65 -40.67 25.10
CA GLU A 222 -34.71 -42.10 24.79
C GLU A 222 -34.01 -42.43 23.47
N ASN A 223 -32.90 -43.16 23.60
CA ASN A 223 -32.29 -44.02 22.59
C ASN A 223 -33.32 -44.81 21.75
N LYS A 224 -33.18 -44.81 20.43
CA LYS A 224 -33.25 -46.06 19.63
C LYS A 224 -32.44 -45.98 18.34
N ALA A 225 -31.35 -46.74 18.34
CA ALA A 225 -30.78 -47.34 17.15
C ALA A 225 -31.76 -48.36 16.55
N THR A 226 -32.02 -48.25 15.24
CA THR A 226 -32.41 -49.32 14.31
C THR A 226 -31.98 -48.82 12.93
N GLU A 227 -30.88 -49.26 12.32
CA GLU A 227 -30.75 -50.55 11.62
C GLU A 227 -32.04 -50.91 10.85
N ASN A 228 -32.06 -50.64 9.55
CA ASN A 228 -32.29 -51.66 8.52
C ASN A 228 -32.35 -51.09 7.09
N ARG A 229 -31.47 -51.68 6.27
CA ARG A 229 -31.65 -52.11 4.87
C ARG A 229 -31.61 -51.10 3.72
#